data_AF-A0A1X7SM26-F1
#
_entry.id   AF-A0A1X7SM26-F1
#
_cell.length_a   1.000
_cell.length_b   1.000
_cell.length_c   1.000
_cell.angle_alpha   90.00
_cell.angle_beta   90.00
_cell.angle_gamma   90.00
#
_symmetry.space_group_name_H-M   'P 1'
#
loop_
_entity.id
_entity.type
_entity.pdbx_description
1 polymer ?
#
loop_
_entity_poly.entity_id
_entity_poly.type
_entity_poly.pdbx_seq_one_letter_code
_entity_poly.pdbx_strand_id
1 'polypeptide(L)'
;TVISLALNYIIPPSSDTPYDMSDIIKAVVDEEEFFQIMPDYARNIIVGFARLNGQTVGVVANQPNQKAGCLDINASVKGARFVRFCDAFRIPLITFVDVPGFLPGLK
;
A
#
# COMPACT_ATOMS: atom_id res chain seq x y z
N THR A 1 -16.01 2.71 -13.36
CA THR A 1 -14.58 2.85 -13.01
C THR A 1 -13.79 3.10 -14.26
N VAL A 2 -13.43 4.36 -14.53
CA VAL A 2 -12.47 4.70 -15.60
C VAL A 2 -11.08 4.54 -15.00
N ILE A 3 -10.33 3.54 -15.44
CA ILE A 3 -8.91 3.41 -15.08
C ILE A 3 -8.21 4.62 -15.72
N SER A 4 -7.64 5.49 -14.88
CA SER A 4 -7.00 6.72 -15.34
C SER A 4 -5.82 6.39 -16.26
N LEU A 5 -5.76 7.03 -17.43
CA LEU A 5 -4.61 6.94 -18.36
C LEU A 5 -3.28 7.36 -17.70
N ALA A 6 -3.34 8.12 -16.60
CA ALA A 6 -2.17 8.50 -15.81
C ALA A 6 -1.44 7.29 -15.21
N LEU A 7 -2.14 6.19 -14.90
CA LEU A 7 -1.52 4.97 -14.38
C LEU A 7 -0.54 4.33 -15.37
N ASN A 8 -0.68 4.58 -16.68
CA ASN A 8 0.26 4.10 -17.68
C ASN A 8 1.65 4.76 -17.56
N TYR A 9 1.75 5.88 -16.85
CA TYR A 9 2.97 6.71 -16.77
C TYR A 9 3.43 6.96 -15.33
N ILE A 10 2.72 6.42 -14.33
CA ILE A 10 3.01 6.67 -12.91
C ILE A 10 4.25 5.93 -12.42
N ILE A 11 4.57 4.79 -13.05
CA ILE A 11 5.78 4.02 -12.77
C ILE A 11 6.92 4.62 -13.59
N PRO A 12 8.00 5.10 -12.95
CA PRO A 12 9.16 5.61 -13.67
C PRO A 12 9.79 4.51 -14.54
N PRO A 13 10.31 4.87 -15.73
CA PRO A 13 10.98 3.91 -16.61
C PRO A 13 12.31 3.39 -16.04
N SER A 14 12.90 4.10 -15.08
CA SER A 14 14.09 3.68 -14.34
C SER A 14 13.68 2.90 -13.09
N SER A 15 14.24 1.71 -12.89
CA SER A 15 13.99 0.86 -11.71
C SER A 15 14.40 1.49 -10.38
N ASP A 16 15.33 2.45 -10.43
CA ASP A 16 15.94 3.04 -9.24
C ASP A 16 15.21 4.30 -8.78
N THR A 17 14.25 4.78 -9.58
CA THR A 17 13.47 5.98 -9.25
C THR A 17 12.24 5.57 -8.45
N PRO A 18 12.14 5.94 -7.16
CA PRO A 18 10.97 5.63 -6.37
C PRO A 18 9.78 6.49 -6.82
N TYR A 19 8.57 5.98 -6.58
CA TYR A 19 7.31 6.69 -6.73
C TYR A 19 6.50 6.59 -5.43
N ASP A 20 5.46 7.42 -5.29
CA ASP A 20 4.55 7.37 -4.15
C ASP A 20 3.40 6.40 -4.42
N MET A 21 3.39 5.27 -3.70
CA MET A 21 2.32 4.29 -3.82
C MET A 21 0.94 4.84 -3.43
N SER A 22 0.89 5.91 -2.62
CA SER A 22 -0.37 6.58 -2.23
C SER A 22 -1.09 7.17 -3.44
N ASP A 23 -0.35 7.63 -4.45
CA ASP A 23 -0.93 8.18 -5.68
C ASP A 23 -1.60 7.08 -6.51
N ILE A 24 -0.99 5.89 -6.56
CA ILE A 24 -1.59 4.70 -7.21
C ILE A 24 -2.85 4.27 -6.46
N ILE A 25 -2.80 4.20 -5.13
CA ILE A 25 -3.97 3.83 -4.31
C ILE A 25 -5.13 4.78 -4.60
N LYS A 26 -4.89 6.10 -4.55
CA LYS A 26 -5.90 7.13 -4.83
C LYS A 26 -6.47 7.02 -6.25
N ALA A 27 -5.64 6.73 -7.24
CA ALA A 27 -6.09 6.55 -8.62
C ALA A 27 -6.97 5.30 -8.86
N VAL A 28 -6.96 4.33 -7.93
CA VAL A 28 -7.72 3.06 -8.03
C VAL A 28 -9.00 3.08 -7.22
N VAL A 29 -9.01 3.75 -6.06
CA VAL A 29 -10.15 3.76 -5.14
C VAL A 29 -11.20 4.78 -5.53
N ASP A 30 -12.43 4.59 -5.05
CA ASP A 30 -13.53 5.53 -5.29
C ASP A 30 -13.20 6.91 -4.72
N GLU A 31 -13.54 7.97 -5.46
CA GLU A 31 -13.41 9.38 -5.03
C GLU A 31 -11.99 9.83 -4.65
N GLU A 32 -10.96 9.05 -4.99
CA GLU A 32 -9.57 9.28 -4.57
C GLU A 32 -9.42 9.34 -3.02
N GLU A 33 -10.38 8.79 -2.27
CA GLU A 33 -10.39 8.81 -0.82
C GLU A 33 -9.73 7.57 -0.22
N PHE A 34 -8.64 7.80 0.51
CA PHE A 34 -7.93 6.77 1.24
C PHE A 34 -7.70 7.17 2.70
N PHE A 35 -8.24 6.37 3.62
CA PHE A 35 -8.05 6.56 5.06
C PHE A 35 -6.86 5.74 5.56
N GLN A 36 -5.68 6.34 5.55
CA GLN A 36 -4.45 5.70 5.99
C GLN A 36 -4.42 5.51 7.52
N ILE A 37 -4.01 4.32 7.94
CA ILE A 37 -3.83 3.97 9.35
C ILE A 37 -2.33 4.00 9.69
N MET A 38 -2.01 4.63 10.82
CA MET A 38 -0.63 4.75 11.32
C MET A 38 0.33 5.32 10.26
N PRO A 39 0.08 6.54 9.71
CA PRO A 39 0.90 7.12 8.64
C PRO A 39 2.35 7.35 9.06
N ASP A 40 2.61 7.57 10.35
CA ASP A 40 3.96 7.85 10.86
C ASP A 40 4.74 6.62 11.34
N TYR A 41 4.12 5.44 11.38
CA TYR A 41 4.76 4.20 11.86
C TYR A 41 4.99 3.23 10.71
N ALA A 42 6.22 2.69 10.58
CA ALA A 42 6.62 1.79 9.50
C ALA A 42 6.17 2.28 8.11
N ARG A 43 6.68 3.45 7.70
CA ARG A 43 6.28 4.17 6.47
C ARG A 43 6.56 3.41 5.17
N ASN A 44 7.38 2.36 5.23
CA ASN A 44 7.65 1.39 4.16
C ASN A 44 6.47 0.48 3.81
N ILE A 45 5.44 0.42 4.66
CA ILE A 45 4.16 -0.24 4.34
C ILE A 45 2.98 0.69 4.66
N ILE A 46 2.10 0.86 3.68
CA ILE A 46 0.85 1.59 3.78
C ILE A 46 -0.24 0.57 4.13
N VAL A 47 -1.04 0.88 5.15
CA VAL A 47 -2.27 0.15 5.45
C VAL A 47 -3.39 1.15 5.71
N GLY A 48 -4.61 0.80 5.33
CA GLY A 48 -5.74 1.71 5.51
C GLY A 48 -7.01 1.23 4.83
N PHE A 49 -8.05 2.04 4.89
CA PHE A 49 -9.35 1.71 4.31
C PHE A 49 -9.67 2.62 3.14
N ALA A 50 -10.39 2.07 2.17
CA ALA A 50 -10.95 2.81 1.06
C ALA A 50 -12.31 2.23 0.67
N ARG A 51 -12.90 2.78 -0.39
CA ARG A 51 -14.06 2.18 -1.06
C ARG A 51 -13.71 1.80 -2.49
N LEU A 52 -14.29 0.69 -2.94
CA LEU A 52 -14.25 0.27 -4.34
C LEU A 52 -15.64 -0.23 -4.74
N ASN A 53 -16.23 0.41 -5.74
CA ASN A 53 -17.63 0.17 -6.13
C ASN A 53 -18.60 0.27 -4.94
N GLY A 54 -18.37 1.25 -4.06
CA GLY A 54 -19.16 1.50 -2.85
C GLY A 54 -18.93 0.51 -1.70
N GLN A 55 -18.13 -0.55 -1.88
CA GLN A 55 -17.81 -1.52 -0.84
C GLN A 55 -16.54 -1.11 -0.08
N THR A 56 -16.53 -1.29 1.24
CA THR A 56 -15.32 -1.06 2.05
C THR A 56 -14.26 -2.10 1.72
N VAL A 57 -13.06 -1.64 1.41
CA VAL A 57 -11.87 -2.46 1.15
C VAL A 57 -10.75 -2.05 2.10
N GLY A 58 -9.96 -3.02 2.55
CA GLY A 58 -8.69 -2.78 3.22
C GLY A 58 -7.58 -2.77 2.18
N VAL A 59 -6.65 -1.82 2.29
CA VAL A 59 -5.49 -1.71 1.41
C VAL A 59 -4.24 -2.05 2.20
N VAL A 60 -3.37 -2.86 1.61
CA VAL A 60 -1.99 -3.09 2.08
C VAL A 60 -1.06 -2.84 0.90
N ALA A 61 -0.09 -1.95 1.07
CA ALA A 61 0.77 -1.58 -0.04
C ALA A 61 2.21 -1.30 0.39
N ASN A 62 3.18 -1.73 -0.39
CA ASN A 62 4.58 -1.33 -0.20
C ASN A 62 4.76 0.13 -0.62
N GLN A 63 5.61 0.89 0.07
CA GLN A 63 5.94 2.26 -0.29
C GLN A 63 7.41 2.34 -0.78
N PRO A 64 7.66 2.32 -2.11
CA PRO A 64 9.01 2.35 -2.68
C PRO A 64 9.82 3.58 -2.24
N ASN A 65 9.16 4.72 -2.04
CA ASN A 65 9.80 5.95 -1.57
C ASN A 65 10.23 5.89 -0.08
N GLN A 66 10.04 4.76 0.61
CA GLN A 66 10.42 4.55 2.00
C GLN A 66 11.16 3.23 2.15
N LYS A 67 12.47 3.27 2.48
CA LYS A 67 13.34 2.09 2.57
C LYS A 67 13.25 1.16 1.34
N ALA A 68 13.06 1.71 0.15
CA ALA A 68 12.88 0.97 -1.10
C ALA A 68 11.71 -0.04 -1.08
N GLY A 69 10.68 0.18 -0.24
CA GLY A 69 9.55 -0.76 -0.11
C GLY A 69 9.87 -2.07 0.60
N CYS A 70 11.10 -2.24 1.10
CA CYS A 70 11.54 -3.44 1.81
C CYS A 70 10.73 -3.68 3.09
N LEU A 71 10.39 -4.94 3.34
CA LEU A 71 9.74 -5.35 4.58
C LEU A 71 10.75 -5.49 5.72
N ASP A 72 10.46 -4.84 6.84
CA ASP A 72 11.14 -5.00 8.13
C ASP A 72 10.17 -5.53 9.20
N ILE A 73 10.66 -5.73 10.43
CA ILE A 73 9.85 -6.29 11.53
C ILE A 73 8.63 -5.41 11.82
N ASN A 74 8.82 -4.08 11.86
CA ASN A 74 7.74 -3.14 12.17
C ASN A 74 6.66 -3.13 11.07
N ALA A 75 7.07 -3.12 9.79
CA ALA A 75 6.15 -3.21 8.67
C ALA A 75 5.39 -4.55 8.67
N SER A 76 6.08 -5.65 8.99
CA SER A 76 5.47 -6.98 9.09
C SER A 76 4.40 -7.05 10.18
N VAL A 77 4.70 -6.53 11.38
CA VAL A 77 3.73 -6.47 12.50
C VAL A 77 2.55 -5.57 12.17
N LYS A 78 2.81 -4.39 11.57
CA LYS A 78 1.78 -3.44 11.12
C LYS A 78 0.83 -4.09 10.12
N GLY A 79 1.38 -4.68 9.05
CA GLY A 79 0.63 -5.35 8.01
C GLY A 79 -0.16 -6.55 8.54
N ALA A 80 0.49 -7.43 9.30
CA ALA A 80 -0.14 -8.63 9.85
C ALA A 80 -1.33 -8.31 10.76
N ARG A 81 -1.21 -7.31 11.65
CA ARG A 81 -2.31 -6.91 12.53
C ARG A 81 -3.47 -6.32 11.74
N PHE A 82 -3.18 -5.52 10.71
CA PHE A 82 -4.20 -4.95 9.84
C PHE A 82 -4.94 -6.03 9.03
N VAL A 83 -4.21 -6.97 8.41
CA VAL A 83 -4.81 -8.10 7.67
C VAL A 83 -5.73 -8.92 8.57
N ARG A 84 -5.29 -9.25 9.78
CA ARG A 84 -6.14 -9.98 10.76
C ARG A 84 -7.39 -9.21 11.16
N PHE A 85 -7.30 -7.88 11.25
CA PHE A 85 -8.47 -7.04 11.50
C PHE A 85 -9.44 -7.13 10.31
N CYS A 86 -8.98 -6.94 9.08
CA CYS A 86 -9.82 -7.03 7.90
C CYS A 86 -10.52 -8.40 7.77
N ASP A 87 -9.78 -9.48 8.00
CA ASP A 87 -10.31 -10.85 8.01
C ASP A 87 -11.44 -11.02 9.06
N ALA A 88 -11.21 -10.56 10.30
CA ALA A 88 -12.19 -10.66 11.38
C ALA A 88 -13.52 -9.94 11.09
N PHE A 89 -13.48 -8.85 10.31
CA PHE A 89 -14.66 -8.06 9.93
C PHE A 89 -15.16 -8.35 8.52
N ARG A 90 -14.61 -9.37 7.84
CA ARG A 90 -14.94 -9.72 6.44
C ARG A 90 -14.76 -8.54 5.47
N ILE A 91 -13.74 -7.73 5.71
CA ILE A 91 -13.37 -6.63 4.82
C ILE A 91 -12.42 -7.20 3.76
N PRO A 92 -12.79 -7.16 2.46
CA PRO A 92 -11.92 -7.61 1.38
C PRO A 92 -10.61 -6.80 1.35
N LEU A 93 -9.52 -7.45 0.97
CA LEU A 93 -8.19 -6.85 0.89
C LEU A 93 -7.76 -6.61 -0.56
N ILE A 94 -7.17 -5.44 -0.80
CA ILE A 94 -6.43 -5.11 -2.02
C ILE A 94 -4.97 -4.92 -1.63
N THR A 95 -4.09 -5.65 -2.31
CA THR A 95 -2.65 -5.60 -2.04
C THR A 95 -1.89 -5.03 -3.23
N PHE A 96 -1.19 -3.92 -3.05
CA PHE A 96 -0.27 -3.36 -4.05
C PHE A 96 1.16 -3.76 -3.70
N VAL A 97 1.77 -4.58 -4.55
CA VAL A 97 3.04 -5.21 -4.26
C VAL A 97 4.14 -4.56 -5.10
N ASP A 98 5.04 -3.87 -4.42
CA ASP A 98 6.32 -3.42 -4.97
C ASP A 98 7.41 -3.63 -3.91
N VAL A 99 7.83 -4.88 -3.82
CA VAL A 99 8.76 -5.34 -2.79
C VAL A 99 9.97 -5.98 -3.44
N PRO A 100 11.19 -5.44 -3.26
CA PRO A 100 12.41 -6.10 -3.74
C PRO A 100 12.78 -7.32 -2.87
N GLY A 101 12.24 -7.39 -1.65
CA GLY A 101 12.42 -8.48 -0.71
C GLY A 101 12.34 -8.02 0.76
N PHE A 102 12.83 -8.88 1.65
CA PHE A 102 13.06 -8.52 3.06
C PHE A 102 14.42 -7.85 3.20
N LEU A 103 14.50 -6.85 4.08
CA LEU A 103 15.77 -6.18 4.36
C LEU A 103 16.70 -7.15 5.12
N PRO A 104 17.83 -7.60 4.55
CA PRO A 104 18.75 -8.48 5.26
C PRO A 104 19.49 -7.68 6.32
N GLY A 105 19.41 -8.11 7.58
CA GLY A 105 20.07 -7.47 8.70
C GLY A 105 20.19 -8.42 9.88
N LEU A 106 21.29 -8.34 10.63
CA LEU A 106 21.54 -9.17 11.80
C LEU A 106 20.76 -8.72 13.06
N LYS A 107 19.81 -7.79 12.95
CA LYS A 107 18.99 -7.27 14.06
C LYS A 107 17.61 -6.80 13.61
#